data_AF-A0A8T2A834-F1
#
_entry.id   AF-A0A8T2A834-F1
#
_cell.length_a   1.000
_cell.length_b   1.000
_cell.length_c   1.000
_cell.angle_alpha   90.00
_cell.angle_beta   90.00
_cell.angle_gamma   90.00
#
_symmetry.space_group_name_H-M   'P 1'
#
loop_
_entity.id
_entity.type
_entity.pdbx_description
1 polymer ?
#
loop_
_entity_poly.entity_id
_entity_poly.type
_entity_poly.pdbx_seq_one_letter_code
_entity_poly.pdbx_strand_id
1 'polypeptide(L)' 'MSSECPRKNAWPELRGTNGDYAAAVIERENPTVDAIVILDGSPVTADFRCDRVRVFVDRHRIVVKTPTSG' A
#
# COMPACT_ATOMS: atom_id res chain seq x y z
N MET A 1 -6.02 15.46 -17.93
CA MET A 1 -4.70 14.82 -18.18
C MET A 1 -4.80 13.41 -17.66
N SER A 2 -4.32 12.44 -18.44
CA SER A 2 -4.57 11.00 -18.34
C SER A 2 -4.58 10.47 -16.91
N SER A 3 -5.65 9.77 -16.54
CA SER A 3 -5.81 8.98 -15.31
C SER A 3 -4.95 7.71 -15.37
N GLU A 4 -3.67 7.85 -15.68
CA GLU A 4 -2.73 6.75 -15.65
C GLU A 4 -2.12 6.74 -14.25
N CYS A 5 -2.54 5.79 -13.42
CA CYS A 5 -1.85 5.54 -12.16
C CYS A 5 -0.35 5.32 -12.45
N PRO A 6 0.55 5.67 -11.52
CA PRO A 6 1.98 5.53 -11.71
C PRO A 6 2.38 4.12 -12.16
N ARG A 7 3.46 4.02 -12.95
CA ARG A 7 3.94 2.78 -13.57
C ARG A 7 4.19 1.62 -12.58
N LYS A 8 4.50 1.93 -11.31
CA LYS A 8 4.58 0.95 -10.22
C LYS A 8 3.32 1.02 -9.37
N ASN A 9 2.51 -0.03 -9.45
CA ASN A 9 1.21 -0.13 -8.78
C ASN A 9 1.10 -1.34 -7.82
N ALA A 10 2.15 -2.13 -7.68
CA ALA A 10 2.16 -3.31 -6.82
C ALA A 10 3.56 -3.55 -6.23
N TRP A 11 3.57 -4.05 -5.00
CA TRP A 11 4.79 -4.35 -4.23
C TRP A 11 4.76 -5.78 -3.66
N PRO A 12 4.81 -6.83 -4.49
CA PRO A 12 4.79 -8.22 -4.03
C PRO A 12 5.95 -8.57 -3.07
N GLU A 13 7.10 -7.90 -3.22
CA GLU A 13 8.30 -8.07 -2.41
C GLU A 13 8.12 -7.65 -0.94
N LEU A 14 7.12 -6.82 -0.64
CA LEU A 14 6.86 -6.32 0.71
C LEU A 14 5.95 -7.22 1.54
N ARG A 15 5.35 -8.24 0.92
CA ARG A 15 4.52 -9.21 1.64
C ARG A 15 5.39 -10.00 2.63
N GLY A 16 4.94 -10.08 3.89
CA GLY A 16 5.71 -10.70 4.98
C GLY A 16 6.74 -9.79 5.65
N THR A 17 6.91 -8.55 5.18
CA THR A 17 7.76 -7.55 5.86
C THR A 17 6.97 -6.78 6.91
N ASN A 18 7.66 -5.95 7.71
CA ASN A 18 6.99 -5.04 8.64
C ASN A 18 6.24 -3.93 7.87
N GLY A 19 5.01 -3.61 8.30
CA GLY A 19 4.16 -2.63 7.64
C GLY A 19 4.74 -1.22 7.58
N ASP A 20 5.41 -0.77 8.63
CA ASP A 20 6.02 0.56 8.69
C ASP A 20 7.21 0.65 7.71
N TYR A 21 7.99 -0.43 7.62
CA TYR A 21 9.04 -0.58 6.60
C TYR A 21 8.45 -0.61 5.19
N ALA A 22 7.38 -1.37 4.97
CA ALA A 22 6.73 -1.45 3.67
C ALA A 22 6.20 -0.09 3.20
N ALA A 23 5.55 0.66 4.09
CA ALA A 23 5.06 2.01 3.80
C ALA A 23 6.21 2.94 3.35
N ALA A 24 7.32 2.94 4.09
CA ALA A 24 8.49 3.74 3.75
C ALA A 24 9.12 3.35 2.39
N VAL A 25 9.16 2.06 2.05
CA VAL A 25 9.65 1.60 0.74
C VAL A 25 8.72 2.06 -0.39
N ILE A 26 7.40 1.97 -0.19
CA ILE A 26 6.39 2.35 -1.18
C ILE A 26 6.49 3.84 -1.51
N GLU A 27 6.50 4.70 -0.49
CA GLU A 27 6.61 6.16 -0.67
C GLU A 27 7.96 6.56 -1.29
N ARG A 28 9.02 5.83 -0.95
CA ARG A 28 10.35 6.07 -1.53
C ARG A 28 10.42 5.71 -3.01
N GLU A 29 9.81 4.59 -3.40
CA GLU A 29 9.82 4.14 -4.81
C GLU A 29 8.77 4.87 -5.66
N ASN A 30 7.70 5.32 -5.02
CA ASN A 30 6.63 6.07 -5.66
C ASN A 30 6.20 7.25 -4.76
N PRO A 31 6.84 8.42 -4.88
CA PRO A 31 6.53 9.59 -4.05
C PRO A 31 5.18 10.24 -4.38
N THR A 32 4.46 9.70 -5.37
CA THR A 32 3.13 10.20 -5.76
C THR A 32 1.99 9.47 -5.07
N VAL A 33 2.30 8.47 -4.23
CA VAL A 33 1.31 7.71 -3.46
C VAL A 33 1.55 7.87 -1.96
N ASP A 34 0.45 7.83 -1.21
CA ASP A 34 0.41 7.82 0.25
C ASP A 34 0.23 6.37 0.75
N ALA A 35 1.16 5.88 1.56
CA ALA A 35 1.15 4.50 2.04
C ALA A 35 0.54 4.42 3.44
N ILE A 36 -0.68 3.87 3.50
CA ILE A 36 -1.46 3.80 4.73
C ILE A 36 -1.43 2.39 5.30
N VAL A 37 -0.85 2.24 6.50
CA VAL A 37 -0.84 0.96 7.23
C VAL A 37 -2.18 0.73 7.93
N ILE A 38 -2.82 -0.40 7.64
CA ILE A 38 -4.16 -0.74 8.11
C ILE A 38 -4.17 -2.18 8.62
N LEU A 39 -4.81 -2.41 9.77
CA LEU A 39 -5.00 -3.78 10.27
C LEU A 39 -5.95 -4.55 9.35
N ASP A 40 -5.59 -5.77 8.97
CA ASP A 40 -6.42 -6.60 8.11
C ASP A 40 -7.81 -6.85 8.72
N GLY A 41 -8.85 -6.72 7.90
CA GLY A 41 -10.24 -6.75 8.33
C GLY A 41 -10.82 -5.41 8.81
N SER A 42 -10.02 -4.34 8.90
CA SER A 42 -10.55 -3.00 9.18
C SER A 42 -11.42 -2.51 8.02
N PRO A 43 -12.56 -1.85 8.30
CA PRO A 43 -13.40 -1.26 7.26
C PRO A 43 -12.63 -0.14 6.55
N VAL A 44 -12.59 -0.20 5.21
CA VAL A 44 -11.96 0.81 4.36
C VAL A 44 -12.95 1.29 3.30
N THR A 45 -12.75 2.49 2.78
CA THR A 45 -13.56 3.05 1.70
C THR A 45 -13.34 2.26 0.40
N ALA A 46 -14.38 2.04 -0.39
CA ALA A 46 -14.29 1.33 -1.68
C ALA A 46 -13.94 2.25 -2.87
N ASP A 47 -13.53 3.48 -2.60
CA ASP A 47 -13.11 4.46 -3.62
C ASP A 47 -11.79 4.05 -4.25
N PHE A 48 -11.67 4.23 -5.57
CA PHE A 48 -10.43 3.99 -6.28
C PHE A 48 -9.54 5.24 -6.31
N ARG A 49 -8.31 5.12 -5.80
CA ARG A 49 -7.36 6.24 -5.64
C ARG A 49 -5.94 5.84 -6.05
N CYS A 50 -5.50 6.34 -7.22
CA CYS A 50 -4.14 6.11 -7.72
C CYS A 50 -3.05 6.65 -6.77
N ASP A 51 -3.39 7.65 -5.94
CA ASP A 51 -2.51 8.32 -4.98
C ASP A 51 -2.47 7.63 -3.62
N ARG A 52 -3.05 6.43 -3.47
CA ARG A 52 -3.12 5.72 -2.19
C ARG A 52 -2.68 4.28 -2.35
N VAL A 53 -1.90 3.79 -1.39
CA VAL A 53 -1.56 2.37 -1.24
C VAL A 53 -1.98 1.92 0.15
N ARG A 54 -2.77 0.86 0.23
CA ARG A 54 -3.15 0.26 1.51
C ARG A 54 -2.23 -0.90 1.85
N VAL A 55 -1.51 -0.76 2.95
CA VAL A 55 -0.63 -1.79 3.50
C VAL A 55 -1.41 -2.54 4.58
N PHE A 56 -2.00 -3.68 4.22
CA PHE A 56 -2.73 -4.50 5.18
C PHE A 56 -1.77 -5.36 6.01
N VAL A 57 -1.83 -5.19 7.33
CA VAL A 57 -0.99 -5.90 8.29
C VAL A 57 -1.79 -6.77 9.24
N ASP A 58 -1.14 -7.81 9.80
CA ASP A 58 -1.69 -8.56 10.92
C ASP A 58 -1.45 -7.86 12.28
N ARG A 59 -1.83 -8.53 13.37
CA ARG A 59 -1.62 -8.05 14.74
C ARG A 59 -0.14 -7.87 15.13
N HIS A 60 0.80 -8.46 14.39
CA HIS A 60 2.25 -8.32 14.60
C HIS A 60 2.87 -7.28 13.66
N ARG A 61 2.04 -6.47 12.98
CA ARG A 61 2.44 -5.50 11.95
C ARG A 61 3.14 -6.14 10.75
N ILE A 62 2.84 -7.39 10.43
CA ILE A 62 3.39 -8.07 9.25
C ILE A 62 2.42 -7.92 8.10
N VAL A 63 2.93 -7.51 6.93
CA VAL A 63 2.14 -7.32 5.71
C VAL A 63 1.56 -8.66 5.25
N VAL A 64 0.24 -8.80 5.27
CA VAL A 64 -0.46 -10.05 4.91
C VAL A 64 -0.93 -10.08 3.45
N LYS A 65 -1.22 -8.91 2.87
CA LYS A 65 -1.65 -8.73 1.48
C LYS A 65 -0.62 -7.91 0.73
N THR A 66 -0.45 -8.22 -0.55
CA THR A 66 0.40 -7.42 -1.43
C THR A 66 -0.11 -5.99 -1.50
N PRO A 67 0.69 -4.97 -1.13
CA PRO A 67 0.30 -3.58 -1.29
C PRO A 67 0.14 -3.25 -2.77
N THR A 68 -0.98 -2.61 -3.10
CA THR A 68 -1.30 -2.16 -4.46
C THR A 68 -1.85 -0.74 -4.42
N SER A 69 -1.52 0.08 -5.41
CA SER A 69 -2.11 1.41 -5.54
C SER A 69 -3.54 1.30 -6.07
N GLY A 70 -4.47 1.99 -5.40
CA GLY A 70 -5.90 1.92 -5.71
C GLY A 70 -6.84 2.34 -4.60
#